data_AF-A0A1H9SFP7-F1
#
_entry.id   AF-A0A1H9SFP7-F1
#
_cell.length_a   1.000
_cell.length_b   1.000
_cell.length_c   1.000
_cell.angle_alpha   90.00
_cell.angle_beta   90.00
_cell.angle_gamma   90.00
#
_symmetry.space_group_name_H-M   'P 1'
#
loop_
_entity.id
_entity.type
_entity.pdbx_description
1 polymer ?
#
loop_
_entity_poly.entity_id
_entity_poly.type
_entity_poly.pdbx_seq_one_letter_code
_entity_poly.pdbx_strand_id
1 'polypeptide(L)'
;MSAAPASRVDAPLIEECYANFECRLADDRQIDEYGLFIWEVVKAHVATAVTEPDTLHYRGQGQFRVAGQVLDLSERFRPQNL
;
A
#
# COMPACT_ATOMS: atom_id res chain seq x y z
N MET A 1 4.80 -14.84 10.00
CA MET A 1 5.15 -13.47 9.57
C MET A 1 6.55 -13.22 10.05
N SER A 2 7.44 -13.02 9.10
CA SER A 2 8.88 -12.90 9.31
C SER A 2 9.30 -11.48 8.99
N ALA A 3 10.15 -10.90 9.83
CA ALA A 3 10.66 -9.55 9.66
C ALA A 3 11.93 -9.57 8.80
N ALA A 4 11.97 -8.72 7.77
CA ALA A 4 13.14 -8.50 6.94
C ALA A 4 13.67 -7.07 7.09
N PRO A 5 14.98 -6.83 6.93
CA PRO A 5 15.54 -5.49 6.98
C PRO A 5 15.02 -4.62 5.83
N ALA A 6 14.64 -3.39 6.16
CA ALA A 6 14.37 -2.33 5.19
C ALA A 6 15.68 -1.67 4.71
N SER A 7 15.62 -0.92 3.61
CA SER A 7 16.77 -0.30 2.94
C SER A 7 17.00 1.17 3.33
N ARG A 8 15.96 1.90 3.71
CA ARG A 8 15.96 3.37 3.88
C ARG A 8 15.37 3.82 5.23
N VAL A 9 14.76 2.91 5.98
CA VAL A 9 14.14 3.16 7.30
C VAL A 9 14.45 2.01 8.26
N ASP A 10 14.31 2.25 9.56
CA ASP A 10 14.58 1.24 10.60
C ASP A 10 13.42 0.26 10.80
N ALA A 11 12.19 0.65 10.44
CA ALA A 11 11.03 -0.21 10.52
C ALA A 11 11.18 -1.40 9.55
N PRO A 12 10.95 -2.64 9.99
CA PRO A 12 11.19 -3.82 9.15
C PRO A 12 10.11 -3.99 8.09
N LEU A 13 10.47 -4.70 7.02
CA LEU A 13 9.54 -5.25 6.04
C LEU A 13 8.89 -6.53 6.59
N ILE A 14 7.75 -6.91 5.99
CA ILE A 14 7.11 -8.21 6.21
C ILE A 14 7.36 -9.07 4.98
N GLU A 15 8.07 -10.19 5.14
CA GLU A 15 8.51 -11.03 4.01
C GLU A 15 7.35 -11.64 3.21
N GLU A 16 6.26 -12.01 3.89
CA GLU A 16 5.11 -12.66 3.25
C GLU A 16 4.16 -11.68 2.55
N CYS A 17 4.34 -10.37 2.71
CA CYS A 17 3.52 -9.36 2.06
C CYS A 17 3.88 -9.21 0.57
N TYR A 18 2.86 -9.16 -0.30
CA TYR A 18 3.03 -8.90 -1.74
C TYR A 18 3.82 -7.61 -2.02
N ALA A 19 3.55 -6.56 -1.24
CA ALA A 19 4.24 -5.29 -1.35
C ALA A 19 4.53 -4.71 0.04
N ASN A 20 5.69 -4.08 0.18
CA ASN A 20 6.07 -3.26 1.32
C ASN A 20 6.50 -1.87 0.82
N PHE A 21 6.02 -0.82 1.48
CA PHE A 21 6.41 0.56 1.19
C PHE A 21 7.13 1.13 2.40
N GLU A 22 8.40 1.46 2.23
CA GLU A 22 9.17 2.17 3.23
C GLU A 22 8.82 3.65 3.18
N CYS A 23 8.44 4.21 4.33
CA CYS A 23 7.90 5.56 4.42
C CYS A 23 8.60 6.40 5.48
N ARG A 24 8.69 7.71 5.25
CA ARG A 24 9.08 8.72 6.25
C ARG A 24 7.95 9.71 6.47
N LEU A 25 7.80 10.18 7.70
CA LEU A 25 6.74 11.13 8.04
C LEU A 25 7.02 12.46 7.34
N ALA A 26 6.13 12.84 6.44
CA ALA A 26 6.27 14.04 5.63
C ALA A 26 5.52 15.24 6.24
N ASP A 27 4.37 14.98 6.86
CA ASP A 27 3.57 16.00 7.55
C ASP A 27 2.82 15.37 8.72
N ASP A 28 2.93 15.99 9.89
CA ASP A 28 2.42 15.54 11.18
C ASP A 28 1.33 16.46 11.76
N ARG A 29 1.01 17.57 11.09
CA ARG A 29 0.17 18.65 11.63
C ARG A 29 -1.28 18.24 11.97
N GLN A 30 -1.76 17.14 11.42
CA GLN A 30 -3.13 16.63 11.59
C GLN A 30 -3.21 15.36 12.47
N ILE A 31 -2.10 14.92 13.04
CA ILE A 31 -2.07 13.70 13.86
C ILE A 31 -2.90 13.88 15.13
N ASP A 32 -2.71 14.98 15.86
CA ASP A 32 -3.36 15.16 17.17
C ASP A 32 -4.87 15.30 17.07
N GLU A 33 -5.36 15.97 16.02
CA GLU A 33 -6.79 16.23 15.84
C GLU A 33 -7.52 15.05 15.18
N TYR A 34 -6.91 14.42 14.17
CA TYR A 34 -7.59 13.45 13.31
C TYR A 34 -6.92 12.08 13.24
N GLY A 35 -5.72 11.91 13.80
CA GLY A 35 -4.90 10.72 13.57
C GLY A 35 -4.48 10.56 12.11
N LEU A 36 -4.42 11.66 11.35
CA LEU A 36 -4.03 11.65 9.94
C LEU A 36 -2.53 11.90 9.80
N PHE A 37 -1.85 10.95 9.17
CA PHE A 37 -0.42 10.99 8.88
C PHE A 37 -0.21 11.13 7.38
N ILE A 38 0.70 12.01 6.95
CA ILE A 38 1.14 12.08 5.55
C ILE A 38 2.53 11.46 5.45
N TRP A 39 2.65 10.42 4.63
CA TRP A 39 3.87 9.64 4.46
C TRP A 39 4.49 9.86 3.09
N GLU A 40 5.80 10.08 3.03
CA GLU A 40 6.58 10.02 1.79
C GLU A 40 7.11 8.60 1.58
N VAL A 41 6.76 7.97 0.46
CA VAL A 41 7.31 6.66 0.08
C VAL A 41 8.74 6.84 -0.44
N VAL A 42 9.72 6.33 0.30
CA VAL A 42 11.16 6.45 -0.03
C VAL A 42 11.74 5.19 -0.71
N LYS A 43 11.03 4.06 -0.63
CA LYS A 43 11.34 2.81 -1.35
C LYS A 43 10.10 1.92 -1.41
N ALA A 44 9.87 1.27 -2.55
CA ALA A 44 8.89 0.20 -2.70
C ALA A 44 9.59 -1.14 -2.95
N HIS A 45 9.10 -2.19 -2.30
CA HIS A 45 9.45 -3.60 -2.56
C HIS A 45 8.16 -4.31 -2.98
N VAL A 46 8.17 -4.91 -4.17
CA VAL A 46 6.98 -5.56 -4.73
C VAL A 46 7.39 -6.91 -5.31
N ALA A 47 6.61 -7.95 -5.05
CA ALA A 47 6.80 -9.26 -5.66
C ALA A 47 6.44 -9.20 -7.16
N THR A 48 7.38 -8.81 -8.01
CA THR A 48 7.18 -8.58 -9.46
C THR A 48 6.78 -9.82 -10.25
N ALA A 49 6.97 -11.02 -9.68
CA ALA A 49 6.52 -12.27 -10.27
C ALA A 49 5.00 -12.49 -10.14
N VAL A 50 4.32 -11.72 -9.28
CA VAL A 50 2.87 -11.78 -9.07
C VAL A 50 2.21 -10.62 -9.82
N THR A 51 1.48 -10.95 -10.88
CA THR A 51 0.85 -9.98 -11.78
C THR A 51 -0.50 -9.47 -11.27
N GLU A 52 -1.26 -10.33 -10.59
CA GLU A 52 -2.59 -10.00 -10.07
C GLU A 52 -2.72 -10.62 -8.66
N PRO A 53 -2.31 -9.88 -7.60
CA PRO A 53 -2.39 -10.38 -6.24
C PRO A 53 -3.83 -10.32 -5.70
N ASP A 54 -4.24 -11.34 -4.93
CA ASP A 54 -5.48 -11.30 -4.16
C ASP A 54 -5.34 -10.30 -3.01
N THR A 55 -5.89 -9.09 -3.18
CA THR A 55 -5.90 -8.08 -2.10
C THR A 55 -7.17 -8.17 -1.24
N LEU A 56 -7.03 -7.92 0.06
CA LEU A 56 -8.14 -7.95 1.01
C LEU A 56 -8.66 -6.54 1.30
N HIS A 57 -9.99 -6.39 1.31
CA HIS A 57 -10.69 -5.17 1.67
C HIS A 57 -11.56 -5.41 2.91
N TYR A 58 -11.25 -4.74 4.01
CA TYR A 58 -12.04 -4.82 5.24
C TYR A 58 -13.36 -4.07 5.09
N ARG A 59 -14.47 -4.66 5.58
CA ARG A 59 -15.82 -4.09 5.51
C ARG A 59 -16.45 -3.76 6.86
N GLY A 60 -15.76 -4.02 7.96
CA GLY A 60 -16.32 -3.91 9.32
C GLY A 60 -16.69 -5.29 9.90
N GLN A 61 -16.77 -5.36 11.23
CA GLN A 61 -17.21 -6.54 11.99
C GLN A 61 -16.46 -7.84 11.65
N GLY A 62 -15.16 -7.74 11.39
CA GLY A 62 -14.35 -8.90 10.99
C GLY A 62 -14.64 -9.47 9.60
N GLN A 63 -15.44 -8.78 8.77
CA GLN A 63 -15.75 -9.22 7.41
C GLN A 63 -14.79 -8.60 6.39
N PHE A 64 -14.31 -9.43 5.47
CA PHE A 64 -13.38 -9.05 4.41
C PHE A 64 -13.91 -9.47 3.04
N ARG A 65 -13.50 -8.75 2.00
CA ARG A 65 -13.68 -9.15 0.60
C ARG A 65 -12.31 -9.33 -0.02
N VAL A 66 -12.13 -10.41 -0.79
CA VAL A 66 -11.06 -10.48 -1.77
C VAL A 66 -11.43 -9.54 -2.93
N ALA A 67 -10.45 -8.82 -3.47
CA ALA A 67 -10.63 -8.03 -4.68
C ALA A 67 -11.22 -8.91 -5.79
N GLY A 68 -12.20 -8.35 -6.50
CA GLY A 68 -12.85 -9.05 -7.60
C GLY A 68 -12.09 -8.89 -8.91
N GLN A 69 -12.77 -9.20 -10.00
CA GLN A 69 -12.27 -9.02 -11.36
C GLN A 69 -11.73 -7.60 -11.61
N VAL A 70 -10.53 -7.52 -12.19
CA VAL A 70 -9.99 -6.27 -12.74
C VAL A 70 -10.68 -5.94 -14.06
N LEU A 71 -11.11 -4.69 -14.20
CA LEU A 71 -11.67 -4.16 -15.44
C LEU A 71 -10.66 -3.23 -16.10
N ASP A 72 -10.25 -3.54 -17.32
CA ASP A 72 -9.42 -2.63 -18.11
C ASP A 72 -10.31 -1.59 -18.80
N LEU A 73 -10.22 -0.35 -18.32
CA LEU A 73 -10.90 0.82 -18.87
C LEU A 73 -9.89 1.89 -19.33
N SER A 74 -8.62 1.51 -19.54
CA SER A 74 -7.53 2.42 -19.89
C SER A 74 -7.84 3.29 -21.10
N GLU A 75 -8.50 2.75 -22.13
CA GLU A 75 -8.93 3.48 -23.33
C GLU A 75 -9.90 4.65 -23.04
N ARG A 76 -10.58 4.64 -21.89
CA ARG A 76 -11.52 5.70 -21.49
C ARG A 76 -10.87 6.82 -20.70
N PHE A 77 -9.62 6.65 -20.26
CA PHE A 77 -8.90 7.68 -19.51
C PHE A 77 -8.25 8.68 -20.47
N ARG A 78 -8.60 9.96 -20.31
CA ARG A 78 -8.00 11.06 -21.06
C ARG A 78 -6.76 11.58 -20.32
N PRO A 79 -5.75 12.16 -21.01
CA PRO A 79 -4.54 12.67 -20.37
C PRO A 79 -4.78 13.64 -19.20
N GLN A 80 -5.87 14.42 -19.21
CA GLN A 80 -6.25 15.31 -18.11
C GLN A 80 -6.70 14.61 -16.81
N ASN A 81 -6.86 13.29 -16.83
CA ASN A 81 -7.22 12.48 -15.65
C ASN A 81 -5.99 11.88 -14.96
N LEU A 82 -4.78 12.14 -15.47
CA LEU A 82 -3.50 11.64 -14.96
C LEU A 82 -2.75 12.74 -14.19
#